data_AF-A0AA86TDB3-F1
#
_entry.id   AF-A0AA86TDB3-F1
#
_cell.length_a   1.000
_cell.length_b   1.000
_cell.length_c   1.000
_cell.angle_alpha   90.00
_cell.angle_beta   90.00
_cell.angle_gamma   90.00
#
_symmetry.space_group_name_H-M   'P 1'
#
loop_
_entity.id
_entity.type
_entity.pdbx_description
1 polymer ?
#
loop_
_entity_poly.entity_id
_entity_poly.type
_entity_poly.pdbx_seq_one_letter_code
_entity_poly.pdbx_strand_id
1 'polypeptide(L)'
;MEVQRMMELLLLSSFERKRMSLQQETKSDPLAINTETKPLKQRKLLGYEPDAKKAALENLEDVLLEPPRAASGKSKVYLKRTKYLPDLMGDSLESYPRRVFIDVGLPQKDGGSGTDWFRKTYPTRNKNFEVYKIETVAEGVQQIEMSDWLRKSVKEEEYVVMKAEAEVVEEMMRSKAIKLVDELFLECKPQLGHVKKKNRRAYWECLALYGKLRDEGVAVHQWWG
;
A
#
# COMPACT_ATOMS: atom_id res chain seq x y z
N MET A 1 8.28 38.89 19.67
CA MET A 1 7.11 38.05 19.31
C MET A 1 6.82 38.01 17.81
N GLU A 2 7.41 38.89 16.98
CA GLU A 2 7.23 38.85 15.51
C GLU A 2 7.93 37.68 14.81
N VAL A 3 9.10 37.23 15.30
CA VAL A 3 9.92 36.22 14.60
C VAL A 3 9.34 34.80 14.71
N GLN A 4 8.62 34.50 15.80
CA GLN A 4 7.95 33.21 16.01
C GLN A 4 6.75 33.04 15.04
N ARG A 5 6.03 34.14 14.73
CA ARG A 5 4.88 34.12 13.81
C ARG A 5 5.30 33.98 12.34
N MET A 6 6.49 34.48 11.98
CA MET A 6 7.02 34.33 10.62
C MET A 6 7.48 32.89 10.32
N MET A 7 7.82 32.10 11.34
CA MET A 7 8.18 30.69 11.19
C MET A 7 6.94 29.78 11.05
N GLU A 8 5.83 30.13 11.71
CA GLU A 8 4.53 29.45 11.51
C GLU A 8 3.92 29.73 10.12
N LEU A 9 4.12 30.92 9.56
CA LEU A 9 3.60 31.27 8.24
C LEU A 9 4.39 30.63 7.07
N LEU A 10 5.64 30.22 7.28
CA LEU A 10 6.43 29.52 6.26
C LEU A 10 6.20 28.00 6.25
N LEU A 11 5.75 27.40 7.37
CA LEU A 11 5.40 25.97 7.44
C LEU A 11 4.05 25.62 6.77
N LEU A 12 3.24 26.63 6.44
CA LEU A 12 1.92 26.44 5.83
C LEU A 12 1.92 26.51 4.28
N SER A 13 3.07 26.66 3.63
CA SER A 13 3.15 26.85 2.17
C SER A 13 3.85 25.72 1.40
N SER A 14 3.51 24.46 1.64
CA SER A 14 3.75 23.36 0.67
C SER A 14 3.25 22.02 1.24
N PHE A 15 1.95 21.73 1.16
CA PHE A 15 1.50 20.34 1.21
C PHE A 15 0.21 20.20 0.41
N GLU A 16 0.36 19.81 -0.85
CA GLU A 16 -0.75 19.43 -1.72
C GLU A 16 -1.42 18.18 -1.13
N ARG A 17 -2.65 18.33 -0.63
CA ARG A 17 -3.47 17.23 -0.10
C ARG A 17 -4.31 16.61 -1.22
N LYS A 18 -4.20 15.29 -1.34
CA LYS A 18 -4.84 14.45 -2.35
C LYS A 18 -6.00 13.66 -1.70
N ARG A 19 -7.20 13.70 -2.29
CA ARG A 19 -8.51 13.17 -1.81
C ARG A 19 -8.91 11.92 -2.57
N MET A 20 -9.71 11.03 -2.01
CA MET A 20 -9.98 9.71 -2.60
C MET A 20 -11.39 9.55 -3.21
N SER A 21 -11.52 9.09 -4.46
CA SER A 21 -12.79 8.66 -5.09
C SER A 21 -12.90 7.13 -5.11
N LEU A 22 -14.05 6.59 -4.71
CA LEU A 22 -14.30 5.14 -4.60
C LEU A 22 -15.15 4.67 -5.78
N GLN A 23 -14.65 3.75 -6.59
CA GLN A 23 -15.46 2.98 -7.54
C GLN A 23 -15.55 1.54 -7.04
N GLN A 24 -16.75 1.12 -6.67
CA GLN A 24 -17.06 -0.23 -6.22
C GLN A 24 -17.67 -1.02 -7.38
N GLU A 25 -17.06 -2.14 -7.75
CA GLU A 25 -17.69 -3.16 -8.60
C GLU A 25 -18.06 -4.35 -7.73
N THR A 26 -19.33 -4.45 -7.33
CA THR A 26 -19.86 -5.61 -6.60
C THR A 26 -20.80 -6.42 -7.49
N LYS A 27 -20.58 -7.74 -7.54
CA LYS A 27 -21.64 -8.72 -7.82
C LYS A 27 -21.97 -9.40 -6.51
N SER A 28 -23.22 -9.26 -6.08
CA SER A 28 -23.80 -9.90 -4.90
C SER A 28 -24.59 -11.14 -5.30
N ASP A 29 -24.52 -12.20 -4.50
CA ASP A 29 -25.70 -12.97 -4.12
C ASP A 29 -25.53 -13.55 -2.70
N PRO A 30 -26.60 -13.71 -1.91
CA PRO A 30 -26.53 -13.84 -0.45
C PRO A 30 -26.77 -15.27 0.05
N LEU A 31 -26.31 -15.57 1.27
CA LEU A 31 -27.00 -16.41 2.26
C LEU A 31 -26.35 -16.25 3.66
N ALA A 32 -27.19 -16.06 4.67
CA ALA A 32 -26.88 -15.87 6.09
C ALA A 32 -26.66 -17.23 6.82
N ILE A 33 -26.35 -17.44 8.11
CA ILE A 33 -26.45 -16.72 9.40
C ILE A 33 -25.44 -17.41 10.38
N ASN A 34 -24.89 -16.72 11.39
CA ASN A 34 -25.01 -17.03 12.84
C ASN A 34 -23.84 -16.51 13.71
N THR A 35 -24.27 -15.86 14.79
CA THR A 35 -23.54 -15.27 15.91
C THR A 35 -22.89 -16.32 16.82
N GLU A 36 -21.63 -16.09 17.19
CA GLU A 36 -21.07 -16.54 18.47
C GLU A 36 -19.88 -15.64 18.86
N THR A 37 -20.00 -15.01 20.04
CA THR A 37 -19.01 -14.11 20.63
C THR A 37 -17.77 -14.91 21.04
N LYS A 38 -16.65 -14.73 20.34
CA LYS A 38 -15.35 -15.35 20.63
C LYS A 38 -14.26 -14.27 20.67
N PRO A 39 -13.20 -14.46 21.49
CA PRO A 39 -12.34 -13.41 22.02
C PRO A 39 -11.66 -12.63 20.90
N LEU A 40 -11.30 -11.37 21.14
CA LEU A 40 -10.51 -10.50 20.24
C LEU A 40 -9.29 -11.27 19.74
N LYS A 41 -9.41 -11.86 18.55
CA LYS A 41 -8.35 -12.60 17.87
C LYS A 41 -7.54 -11.54 17.13
N GLN A 42 -6.41 -11.16 17.73
CA GLN A 42 -5.36 -10.37 17.06
C GLN A 42 -5.13 -10.90 15.64
N ARG A 43 -4.75 -9.99 14.71
CA ARG A 43 -4.46 -10.32 13.30
C ARG A 43 -3.86 -11.71 13.19
N LYS A 44 -4.38 -12.58 12.33
CA LYS A 44 -3.80 -13.92 12.14
C LYS A 44 -2.34 -13.87 11.63
N LEU A 45 -1.96 -12.75 11.01
CA LEU A 45 -0.58 -12.41 10.63
C LEU A 45 0.27 -11.81 11.77
N LEU A 46 -0.34 -11.40 12.88
CA LEU A 46 0.31 -11.23 14.19
C LEU A 46 0.20 -12.51 15.06
N GLY A 47 -0.57 -13.51 14.62
CA GLY A 47 -0.71 -14.83 15.26
C GLY A 47 0.24 -15.89 14.69
N TYR A 48 1.01 -15.58 13.65
CA TYR A 48 2.27 -16.28 13.39
C TYR A 48 3.29 -15.78 14.42
N GLU A 49 4.11 -16.69 14.96
CA GLU A 49 5.28 -16.32 15.77
C GLU A 49 6.00 -15.14 15.07
N PRO A 50 6.25 -14.00 15.77
CA PRO A 50 6.90 -12.83 15.20
C PRO A 50 8.16 -13.18 14.38
N ASP A 51 8.83 -14.26 14.78
CA ASP A 51 10.00 -14.83 14.15
C ASP A 51 9.75 -15.42 12.75
N ALA A 52 8.61 -16.08 12.52
CA ALA A 52 8.26 -16.65 11.21
C ALA A 52 7.96 -15.54 10.19
N LYS A 53 7.26 -14.48 10.63
CA LYS A 53 7.01 -13.31 9.80
C LYS A 53 8.31 -12.58 9.49
N LYS A 54 9.15 -12.36 10.50
CA LYS A 54 10.46 -11.73 10.32
C LYS A 54 11.36 -12.52 9.36
N ALA A 55 11.38 -13.85 9.48
CA ALA A 55 12.09 -14.73 8.56
C ALA A 55 11.55 -14.64 7.12
N ALA A 56 10.24 -14.54 6.94
CA ALA A 56 9.65 -14.32 5.62
C ALA A 56 10.07 -12.95 5.03
N LEU A 57 10.08 -11.90 5.85
CA LEU A 57 10.50 -10.56 5.43
C LEU A 57 12.00 -10.48 5.08
N GLU A 58 12.85 -11.26 5.74
CA GLU A 58 14.28 -11.39 5.41
C GLU A 58 14.49 -12.07 4.04
N ASN A 59 13.54 -12.92 3.61
CA ASN A 59 13.62 -13.64 2.34
C ASN A 59 12.98 -12.89 1.16
N LEU A 60 12.39 -11.71 1.38
CA LEU A 60 11.88 -10.83 0.32
C LEU A 60 12.98 -10.45 -0.68
N GLU A 61 12.61 -9.99 -1.87
CA GLU A 61 13.59 -9.52 -2.84
C GLU A 61 14.41 -8.33 -2.32
N ASP A 62 15.65 -8.20 -2.78
CA ASP A 62 16.49 -7.06 -2.41
C ASP A 62 15.94 -5.76 -2.99
N VAL A 63 16.01 -4.69 -2.20
CA VAL A 63 15.65 -3.36 -2.64
C VAL A 63 16.61 -2.89 -3.74
N LEU A 64 16.10 -2.34 -4.84
CA LEU A 64 16.95 -1.70 -5.82
C LEU A 64 17.51 -0.41 -5.24
N LEU A 65 18.84 -0.23 -5.31
CA LEU A 65 19.50 1.00 -4.87
C LEU A 65 19.45 2.12 -5.90
N GLU A 66 19.04 1.80 -7.13
CA GLU A 66 18.83 2.77 -8.20
C GLU A 66 17.48 2.55 -8.90
N PRO A 67 16.79 3.62 -9.32
CA PRO A 67 15.58 3.50 -10.12
C PRO A 67 15.86 2.80 -11.46
N PRO A 68 15.03 1.84 -11.90
CA PRO A 68 15.06 1.30 -13.24
C PRO A 68 14.98 2.40 -14.29
N ARG A 69 15.91 2.39 -15.25
CA ARG A 69 15.82 3.28 -16.42
C ARG A 69 14.58 2.88 -17.23
N ALA A 70 13.63 3.81 -17.39
CA ALA A 70 12.37 3.55 -18.11
C ALA A 70 12.59 2.98 -19.52
N ALA A 71 13.65 3.39 -20.22
CA ALA A 71 14.01 2.90 -21.56
C ALA A 71 14.52 1.45 -21.60
N SER A 72 14.79 0.81 -20.46
CA SER A 72 15.47 -0.50 -20.41
C SER A 72 14.54 -1.71 -20.41
N GLY A 73 13.22 -1.52 -20.34
CA GLY A 73 12.24 -2.64 -20.27
C GLY A 73 12.37 -3.52 -19.02
N LYS A 74 13.23 -3.14 -18.06
CA LYS A 74 13.56 -3.94 -16.87
C LYS A 74 12.40 -4.05 -15.88
N SER A 75 11.34 -3.24 -15.98
CA SER A 75 10.17 -3.35 -15.09
C SER A 75 9.53 -4.75 -15.14
N LYS A 76 9.40 -5.33 -16.34
CA LYS A 76 8.93 -6.72 -16.52
C LYS A 76 9.85 -7.77 -15.89
N VAL A 77 11.15 -7.50 -15.79
CA VAL A 77 12.11 -8.41 -15.16
C VAL A 77 11.96 -8.35 -13.64
N TYR A 78 11.70 -7.18 -13.06
CA TYR A 78 11.51 -7.03 -11.63
C TYR A 78 10.19 -7.65 -11.15
N LEU A 79 9.11 -7.51 -11.91
CA LEU A 79 7.85 -8.19 -11.61
C LEU A 79 8.00 -9.72 -11.50
N LYS A 80 8.92 -10.32 -12.25
CA LYS A 80 9.20 -11.77 -12.19
C LYS A 80 10.06 -12.18 -10.99
N ARG A 81 10.68 -11.23 -10.30
CA ARG A 81 11.55 -11.46 -9.13
C ARG A 81 10.85 -11.22 -7.80
N THR A 82 9.70 -10.54 -7.82
CA THR A 82 8.86 -10.30 -6.65
C THR A 82 8.52 -11.64 -6.00
N LYS A 83 8.83 -11.77 -4.70
CA LYS A 83 8.48 -12.94 -3.91
C LYS A 83 7.28 -12.60 -3.04
N TYR A 84 6.11 -13.10 -3.41
CA TYR A 84 4.88 -12.74 -2.72
C TYR A 84 4.82 -13.33 -1.30
N LEU A 85 4.22 -12.58 -0.38
CA LEU A 85 4.11 -13.00 1.02
C LEU A 85 3.42 -14.37 1.19
N PRO A 86 2.31 -14.71 0.47
CA PRO A 86 1.70 -16.04 0.58
C PRO A 86 2.63 -17.17 0.14
N ASP A 87 3.52 -16.91 -0.83
CA ASP A 87 4.47 -17.90 -1.33
C ASP A 87 5.61 -18.14 -0.34
N LEU A 88 6.10 -17.07 0.29
CA LEU A 88 7.14 -17.13 1.31
C LEU A 88 6.68 -17.82 2.59
N MET A 89 5.42 -17.59 3.00
CA MET A 89 4.85 -18.20 4.19
C MET A 89 4.23 -19.57 3.94
N GLY A 90 4.06 -19.98 2.67
CA GLY A 90 3.29 -21.16 2.33
C GLY A 90 1.80 -21.07 2.72
N ASP A 91 1.26 -19.85 2.82
CA ASP A 91 -0.11 -19.63 3.28
C ASP A 91 -1.11 -19.91 2.15
N SER A 92 -2.14 -20.69 2.42
CA SER A 92 -3.22 -20.99 1.46
C SER A 92 -4.21 -19.82 1.29
N LEU A 93 -4.10 -18.80 2.14
CA LEU A 93 -5.01 -17.68 2.35
C LEU A 93 -6.41 -18.09 2.83
N GLU A 94 -6.79 -19.38 2.79
CA GLU A 94 -8.12 -19.89 3.17
C GLU A 94 -8.54 -19.49 4.58
N SER A 95 -7.55 -19.35 5.43
CA SER A 95 -7.70 -19.13 6.86
C SER A 95 -8.21 -17.72 7.21
N TYR A 96 -8.23 -16.80 6.24
CA TYR A 96 -8.71 -15.42 6.37
C TYR A 96 -10.19 -15.30 5.94
N PRO A 97 -11.04 -14.65 6.78
CA PRO A 97 -12.47 -14.45 6.49
C PRO A 97 -12.70 -13.59 5.26
N ARG A 98 -11.81 -12.62 5.01
CA ARG A 98 -11.86 -11.73 3.87
C ARG A 98 -10.45 -11.40 3.37
N ARG A 99 -10.36 -11.19 2.06
CA ARG A 99 -9.14 -10.87 1.31
C ARG A 99 -9.43 -9.62 0.50
N VAL A 100 -8.59 -8.61 0.65
CA VAL A 100 -8.83 -7.29 0.08
C VAL A 100 -7.60 -6.84 -0.70
N PHE A 101 -7.82 -6.34 -1.91
CA PHE A 101 -6.84 -5.60 -2.67
C PHE A 101 -7.26 -4.14 -2.79
N ILE A 102 -6.35 -3.22 -2.47
CA ILE A 102 -6.62 -1.77 -2.50
C ILE A 102 -5.61 -1.12 -3.44
N ASP A 103 -6.09 -0.55 -4.55
CA ASP A 103 -5.29 0.27 -5.47
C ASP A 103 -5.50 1.74 -5.17
N VAL A 104 -4.47 2.39 -4.64
CA VAL A 104 -4.42 3.82 -4.36
C VAL A 104 -3.48 4.51 -5.33
N GLY A 105 -3.98 5.54 -5.99
CA GLY A 105 -3.15 6.41 -6.82
C GLY A 105 -3.94 7.48 -7.54
N LEU A 106 -3.24 8.33 -8.29
CA LEU A 106 -3.89 9.35 -9.12
C LEU A 106 -4.83 8.72 -10.16
N PRO A 107 -5.95 9.36 -10.48
CA PRO A 107 -6.81 8.92 -11.58
C PRO A 107 -5.99 8.91 -12.88
N GLN A 108 -5.79 7.73 -13.45
CA GLN A 108 -5.19 7.58 -14.78
C GLN A 108 -6.29 7.63 -15.83
N LYS A 109 -6.03 8.34 -16.95
CA LYS A 109 -6.96 8.41 -18.10
C LYS A 109 -7.20 7.05 -18.75
N ASP A 110 -6.27 6.12 -18.55
CA ASP A 110 -6.38 4.72 -18.96
C ASP A 110 -6.46 3.86 -17.69
N GLY A 111 -7.61 3.22 -17.49
CA GLY A 111 -7.97 2.51 -16.26
C GLY A 111 -7.22 1.19 -16.01
N GLY A 112 -5.89 1.17 -16.10
CA GLY A 112 -5.13 -0.07 -15.91
C GLY A 112 -3.67 0.16 -15.54
N SER A 113 -3.35 0.04 -14.26
CA SER A 113 -1.98 -0.31 -13.86
C SER A 113 -1.98 -1.21 -12.62
N GLY A 114 -2.69 -0.88 -11.53
CA GLY A 114 -2.70 -1.70 -10.31
C GLY A 114 -3.70 -2.85 -10.34
N THR A 115 -4.99 -2.55 -10.52
CA THR A 115 -6.08 -3.56 -10.54
C THR A 115 -5.93 -4.60 -11.65
N ASP A 116 -5.57 -4.17 -12.86
CA ASP A 116 -5.33 -5.06 -14.00
C ASP A 116 -4.13 -5.98 -13.77
N TRP A 117 -3.05 -5.44 -13.23
CA TRP A 117 -1.88 -6.23 -12.86
C TRP A 117 -2.22 -7.24 -11.77
N PHE A 118 -2.99 -6.84 -10.76
CA PHE A 118 -3.36 -7.70 -9.64
C PHE A 118 -4.12 -8.92 -10.14
N ARG A 119 -5.12 -8.72 -10.99
CA ARG A 119 -5.92 -9.83 -11.58
C ARG A 119 -5.08 -10.78 -12.44
N LYS A 120 -4.02 -10.29 -13.09
CA LYS A 120 -3.20 -11.07 -14.05
C LYS A 120 -1.98 -11.73 -13.42
N THR A 121 -1.45 -11.15 -12.35
CA THR A 121 -0.08 -11.47 -11.87
C THR A 121 -0.07 -11.91 -10.42
N TYR A 122 -0.93 -11.37 -9.56
CA TYR A 122 -0.88 -11.66 -8.14
C TYR A 122 -1.35 -13.10 -7.85
N PRO A 123 -0.65 -13.89 -7.01
CA PRO A 123 -0.99 -15.27 -6.72
C PRO A 123 -2.19 -15.36 -5.77
N THR A 124 -3.40 -15.21 -6.31
CA THR A 124 -4.65 -15.28 -5.52
C THR A 124 -5.00 -16.69 -5.04
N ARG A 125 -4.33 -17.73 -5.56
CA ARG A 125 -4.57 -19.15 -5.23
C ARG A 125 -6.03 -19.59 -5.47
N ASN A 126 -6.66 -19.05 -6.53
CA ASN A 126 -8.07 -19.26 -6.87
C ASN A 126 -9.04 -18.81 -5.75
N LYS A 127 -8.65 -17.79 -4.98
CA LYS A 127 -9.47 -17.22 -3.91
C LYS A 127 -10.04 -15.88 -4.34
N ASN A 128 -11.20 -15.55 -3.78
CA ASN A 128 -11.87 -14.30 -4.06
C ASN A 128 -11.20 -13.15 -3.30
N PHE A 129 -10.96 -12.05 -3.99
CA PHE A 129 -10.47 -10.79 -3.43
C PHE A 129 -11.47 -9.68 -3.72
N GLU A 130 -11.82 -8.93 -2.69
CA GLU A 130 -12.54 -7.66 -2.85
C GLU A 130 -11.54 -6.60 -3.32
N VAL A 131 -11.81 -5.97 -4.47
CA VAL A 131 -10.92 -4.98 -5.08
C VAL A 131 -11.50 -3.59 -4.90
N TYR A 132 -10.75 -2.71 -4.22
CA TYR A 132 -11.08 -1.30 -4.09
C TYR A 132 -10.11 -0.46 -4.91
N LYS A 133 -10.63 0.33 -5.84
CA LYS A 133 -9.86 1.37 -6.52
C LYS A 133 -10.19 2.71 -5.86
N ILE A 134 -9.14 3.39 -5.40
CA ILE A 134 -9.28 4.64 -4.68
C ILE A 134 -8.40 5.72 -5.31
N GLU A 135 -9.04 6.69 -5.97
CA GLU A 135 -8.30 7.66 -6.78
C GLU A 135 -8.02 8.95 -6.03
N THR A 136 -6.75 9.35 -5.97
CA THR A 136 -6.34 10.59 -5.32
C THR A 136 -6.58 11.83 -6.20
N VAL A 137 -7.66 12.59 -6.02
CA VAL A 137 -7.95 13.91 -6.59
C VAL A 137 -7.24 15.04 -5.83
N ALA A 138 -6.56 15.93 -6.54
CA ALA A 138 -6.08 17.18 -5.97
C ALA A 138 -7.25 18.16 -5.86
N GLU A 139 -7.47 18.71 -4.64
CA GLU A 139 -8.37 19.83 -4.29
C GLU A 139 -9.87 19.57 -3.99
N GLY A 140 -10.33 20.21 -2.90
CA GLY A 140 -11.73 20.59 -2.65
C GLY A 140 -12.68 19.52 -2.11
N VAL A 141 -13.07 19.67 -0.83
CA VAL A 141 -14.18 18.99 -0.11
C VAL A 141 -13.85 17.64 0.57
N GLN A 142 -14.09 17.61 1.90
CA GLN A 142 -14.01 16.50 2.88
C GLN A 142 -12.93 15.44 2.64
N GLN A 143 -11.76 15.67 3.26
CA GLN A 143 -10.68 14.70 3.42
C GLN A 143 -11.15 13.53 4.29
N ILE A 144 -11.23 12.34 3.72
CA ILE A 144 -11.05 11.12 4.50
C ILE A 144 -9.57 10.76 4.30
N GLU A 145 -8.76 10.84 5.36
CA GLU A 145 -7.38 10.37 5.31
C GLU A 145 -7.36 8.87 5.02
N MET A 146 -6.36 8.39 4.29
CA MET A 146 -6.36 6.99 3.89
C MET A 146 -6.32 6.07 5.10
N SER A 147 -5.59 6.47 6.13
CA SER A 147 -5.60 5.82 7.43
C SER A 147 -7.00 5.67 8.04
N ASP A 148 -7.81 6.72 8.04
CA ASP A 148 -9.18 6.70 8.57
C ASP A 148 -10.08 5.77 7.77
N TRP A 149 -9.97 5.81 6.44
CA TRP A 149 -10.73 4.91 5.58
C TRP A 149 -10.30 3.46 5.82
N LEU A 150 -8.99 3.18 5.90
CA LEU A 150 -8.47 1.83 6.11
C LEU A 150 -8.98 1.27 7.44
N ARG A 151 -8.93 2.06 8.52
CA ARG A 151 -9.45 1.67 9.85
C ARG A 151 -10.94 1.35 9.87
N LYS A 152 -11.73 1.98 8.99
CA LYS A 152 -13.17 1.73 8.88
C LYS A 152 -13.51 0.59 7.94
N SER A 153 -12.69 0.37 6.92
CA SER A 153 -12.96 -0.55 5.82
C SER A 153 -12.40 -1.94 6.05
N VAL A 154 -11.26 -2.09 6.73
CA VAL A 154 -10.61 -3.39 6.96
C VAL A 154 -10.50 -3.72 8.44
N LYS A 155 -10.56 -5.02 8.74
CA LYS A 155 -10.36 -5.55 10.09
C LYS A 155 -9.01 -6.22 10.22
N GLU A 156 -8.60 -6.47 11.45
CA GLU A 156 -7.31 -7.08 11.76
C GLU A 156 -7.19 -8.52 11.24
N GLU A 157 -8.30 -9.26 11.17
CA GLU A 157 -8.29 -10.67 10.78
C GLU A 157 -8.25 -10.86 9.26
N GLU A 158 -8.26 -9.79 8.48
CA GLU A 158 -8.37 -9.81 7.02
C GLU A 158 -7.00 -9.72 6.37
N TYR A 159 -6.87 -10.35 5.20
CA TYR A 159 -5.65 -10.29 4.43
C TYR A 159 -5.69 -9.10 3.47
N VAL A 160 -4.81 -8.12 3.68
CA VAL A 160 -4.83 -6.85 2.96
C VAL A 160 -3.58 -6.68 2.11
N VAL A 161 -3.79 -6.66 0.80
CA VAL A 161 -2.79 -6.30 -0.19
C VAL A 161 -3.08 -4.89 -0.67
N MET A 162 -2.07 -4.02 -0.69
CA MET A 162 -2.26 -2.63 -1.07
C MET A 162 -1.21 -2.19 -2.09
N LYS A 163 -1.62 -1.41 -3.07
CA LYS A 163 -0.71 -0.66 -3.94
C LYS A 163 -0.95 0.82 -3.70
N ALA A 164 0.09 1.60 -3.41
CA ALA A 164 -0.07 3.00 -3.03
C ALA A 164 1.13 3.88 -3.38
N GLU A 165 0.87 5.16 -3.63
CA GLU A 165 1.92 6.18 -3.78
C GLU A 165 2.60 6.48 -2.44
N ALA A 166 3.89 6.80 -2.50
CA ALA A 166 4.73 6.99 -1.32
C ALA A 166 4.30 8.16 -0.39
N GLU A 167 3.52 9.12 -0.89
CA GLU A 167 2.90 10.19 -0.08
C GLU A 167 1.80 9.65 0.84
N VAL A 168 0.94 8.76 0.32
CA VAL A 168 -0.14 8.13 1.09
C VAL A 168 0.45 7.19 2.13
N VAL A 169 1.49 6.45 1.77
CA VAL A 169 2.15 5.52 2.69
C VAL A 169 2.82 6.24 3.85
N GLU A 170 3.42 7.41 3.63
CA GLU A 170 3.98 8.22 4.71
C GLU A 170 2.93 8.67 5.73
N GLU A 171 1.75 9.05 5.27
CA GLU A 171 0.62 9.37 6.15
C GLU A 171 0.24 8.14 6.99
N MET A 172 0.04 6.99 6.36
CA MET A 172 -0.33 5.75 7.05
C MET A 172 0.74 5.25 8.05
N MET A 173 2.01 5.53 7.78
CA MET A 173 3.11 5.26 8.71
C MET A 173 2.99 6.13 9.98
N ARG A 174 2.68 7.42 9.82
CA ARG A 174 2.51 8.37 10.94
C ARG A 174 1.29 8.00 11.79
N SER A 175 0.17 7.66 11.16
CA SER A 175 -1.07 7.28 11.85
C SER A 175 -1.08 5.82 12.31
N LYS A 176 -0.02 5.04 12.04
CA LYS A 176 0.10 3.59 12.32
C LYS A 176 -0.98 2.72 11.66
N ALA A 177 -1.74 3.27 10.71
CA ALA A 177 -2.73 2.52 9.96
C ALA A 177 -2.09 1.51 9.00
N ILE A 178 -0.81 1.70 8.62
CA ILE A 178 -0.04 0.71 7.86
C ILE A 178 0.02 -0.67 8.53
N LYS A 179 -0.20 -0.69 9.85
CA LYS A 179 -0.56 -1.84 10.70
C LYS A 179 -1.50 -2.84 10.04
N LEU A 180 -2.41 -2.27 9.26
CA LEU A 180 -3.53 -2.95 8.65
C LEU A 180 -3.20 -3.64 7.32
N VAL A 181 -2.04 -3.33 6.73
CA VAL A 181 -1.59 -3.85 5.44
C VAL A 181 -0.59 -4.97 5.65
N ASP A 182 -0.84 -6.12 5.03
CA ASP A 182 0.05 -7.28 5.11
C ASP A 182 1.14 -7.23 4.04
N GLU A 183 0.73 -6.90 2.81
CA GLU A 183 1.61 -6.82 1.64
C GLU A 183 1.38 -5.51 0.89
N LEU A 184 2.45 -4.74 0.66
CA LEU A 184 2.41 -3.41 0.10
C LEU A 184 3.27 -3.31 -1.17
N PHE A 185 2.66 -2.86 -2.26
CA PHE A 185 3.34 -2.44 -3.48
C PHE A 185 3.54 -0.92 -3.46
N LEU A 186 4.73 -0.48 -3.07
CA LEU A 186 5.09 0.93 -2.92
C LEU A 186 5.46 1.55 -4.26
N GLU A 187 4.62 2.44 -4.77
CA GLU A 187 4.91 3.26 -5.94
C GLU A 187 5.64 4.54 -5.49
N CYS A 188 6.94 4.60 -5.73
CA CYS A 188 7.74 5.80 -5.52
C CYS A 188 8.25 6.34 -6.85
N LYS A 189 7.89 7.58 -7.18
CA LYS A 189 8.30 8.27 -8.43
C LYS A 189 9.41 9.29 -8.13
N PRO A 190 10.69 8.88 -8.10
CA PRO A 190 11.80 9.79 -7.81
C PRO A 190 12.00 10.84 -8.93
N GLN A 191 12.67 11.94 -8.61
CA GLN A 191 13.16 12.87 -9.64
C GLN A 191 14.22 12.17 -10.51
N LEU A 192 13.97 12.13 -11.83
CA LEU A 192 14.96 11.75 -12.84
C LEU A 192 15.30 13.00 -13.67
N GLY A 193 16.49 13.57 -13.47
CA GLY A 193 17.05 14.67 -14.28
C GLY A 193 16.86 16.10 -13.75
N HIS A 194 17.40 17.08 -14.50
CA HIS A 194 17.53 18.51 -14.18
C HIS A 194 16.22 19.35 -14.17
N VAL A 195 15.05 18.72 -14.21
CA VAL A 195 13.77 19.46 -14.23
C VAL A 195 13.21 19.53 -12.81
N LYS A 196 13.44 20.67 -12.14
CA LYS A 196 12.88 20.99 -10.83
C LYS A 196 11.35 21.13 -10.91
N LYS A 197 10.62 20.02 -10.84
CA LYS A 197 9.22 20.04 -10.42
C LYS A 197 9.18 20.17 -8.90
N LYS A 198 8.42 21.13 -8.37
CA LYS A 198 8.46 21.57 -6.97
C LYS A 198 8.08 20.52 -5.92
N ASN A 199 7.66 19.31 -6.31
CA ASN A 199 7.05 18.36 -5.38
C ASN A 199 7.42 16.90 -5.67
N ARG A 200 8.71 16.59 -5.90
CA ARG A 200 9.14 15.21 -6.17
C ARG A 200 10.27 14.77 -5.25
N ARG A 201 10.08 13.59 -4.64
CA ARG A 201 10.97 12.95 -3.67
C ARG A 201 12.30 12.51 -4.30
N ALA A 202 13.40 12.60 -3.55
CA ALA A 202 14.68 12.01 -3.91
C ALA A 202 14.65 10.49 -3.67
N TYR A 203 15.39 9.71 -4.46
CA TYR A 203 15.24 8.26 -4.40
C TYR A 203 15.64 7.64 -3.05
N TRP A 204 16.65 8.20 -2.38
CA TRP A 204 17.08 7.75 -1.05
C TRP A 204 15.98 7.91 0.01
N GLU A 205 15.09 8.90 -0.12
CA GLU A 205 13.93 9.03 0.77
C GLU A 205 12.91 7.90 0.54
N CYS A 206 12.78 7.39 -0.70
CA CYS A 206 12.00 6.18 -0.98
C CYS A 206 12.62 4.95 -0.30
N LEU A 207 13.96 4.80 -0.36
CA LEU A 207 14.68 3.70 0.28
C LEU A 207 14.54 3.76 1.81
N ALA A 208 14.62 4.96 2.39
CA ALA A 208 14.41 5.16 3.81
C ALA A 208 12.98 4.77 4.23
N LEU A 209 11.97 5.14 3.45
CA LEU A 209 10.58 4.71 3.70
C LEU A 209 10.43 3.18 3.58
N TYR A 210 11.05 2.58 2.57
CA TYR A 210 11.05 1.14 2.35
C TYR A 210 11.63 0.37 3.54
N GLY A 211 12.78 0.83 4.08
CA GLY A 211 13.37 0.26 5.29
C GLY A 211 12.41 0.33 6.49
N LYS A 212 11.84 1.51 6.74
CA LYS A 212 10.87 1.71 7.85
C LYS A 212 9.64 0.80 7.75
N LEU A 213 9.17 0.53 6.54
CA LEU A 213 8.04 -0.38 6.30
C LEU A 213 8.39 -1.83 6.69
N ARG A 214 9.59 -2.29 6.33
CA ARG A 214 10.09 -3.61 6.75
C ARG A 214 10.24 -3.69 8.27
N ASP A 215 10.72 -2.62 8.91
CA ASP A 215 10.85 -2.56 10.37
C ASP A 215 9.50 -2.62 11.11
N GLU A 216 8.42 -2.09 10.51
CA GLU A 216 7.04 -2.25 11.01
C GLU A 216 6.45 -3.64 10.70
N GLY A 217 7.21 -4.51 10.03
CA GLY A 217 6.80 -5.86 9.69
C GLY A 217 5.87 -5.94 8.48
N VAL A 218 5.91 -4.98 7.56
CA VAL A 218 5.09 -4.99 6.33
C VAL A 218 5.89 -5.63 5.19
N ALA A 219 5.29 -6.57 4.46
CA ALA A 219 5.92 -7.13 3.26
C ALA A 219 5.83 -6.11 2.13
N VAL A 220 6.90 -5.35 1.93
CA VAL A 220 6.92 -4.24 0.96
C VAL A 220 7.69 -4.60 -0.31
N HIS A 221 7.12 -4.27 -1.46
CA HIS A 221 7.67 -4.46 -2.80
C HIS A 221 7.80 -3.11 -3.50
N GLN A 222 8.83 -2.95 -4.33
CA GLN A 222 8.96 -1.76 -5.17
C GLN A 222 8.06 -1.88 -6.40
N TRP A 223 7.21 -0.88 -6.63
CA TRP A 223 6.34 -0.81 -7.81
C TRP A 223 6.93 0.08 -8.89
N TRP A 224 7.11 -0.46 -10.11
CA TRP A 224 7.79 0.22 -11.22
C TRP A 224 6.95 0.42 -12.50
N GLY A 225 5.70 -0.04 -12.53
CA GLY A 225 4.84 0.04 -13.72
C GLY A 225 4.91 -1.17 -14.65
#